data_AF-A0A1Q7LKR5-F1
#
_entry.id   AF-A0A1Q7LKR5-F1
#
_cell.length_a   1.000
_cell.length_b   1.000
_cell.length_c   1.000
_cell.angle_alpha   90.00
_cell.angle_beta   90.00
_cell.angle_gamma   90.00
#
_symmetry.space_group_name_H-M   'P 1'
#
loop_
_entity.id
_entity.type
_entity.pdbx_description
1 polymer ?
#
loop_
_entity_poly.entity_id
_entity_poly.type
_entity_poly.pdbx_seq_one_letter_code
_entity_poly.pdbx_strand_id
1 'polypeptide(L)'
;MPLAKWVALPLVVFYCGYSLLYLASVHAKSAPVRAYYTSVHPLLRLALSTAILVDRDILITDTGRQPDDYGRMGLPESLRSRHYRGADGWVHAVDLRTAGRGTLKNWSVQLYFWSMGFDTKRHVGTADHLHVELN
;
A
#
# COMPACT_ATOMS: atom_id res chain seq x y z
N MET A 1 -23.75 19.00 21.63
CA MET A 1 -22.47 18.93 20.89
C MET A 1 -21.24 18.34 21.63
N PRO A 2 -21.20 18.06 22.96
CA PRO A 2 -20.01 17.44 23.58
C PRO A 2 -19.87 15.93 23.28
N LEU A 3 -20.99 15.19 23.19
CA LEU A 3 -21.01 13.74 22.97
C LEU A 3 -20.32 13.32 21.66
N ALA A 4 -20.51 14.09 20.58
CA ALA A 4 -19.90 13.81 19.29
C ALA A 4 -18.36 13.82 19.34
N LYS A 5 -17.76 14.70 20.16
CA LYS A 5 -16.30 14.76 20.31
C LYS A 5 -15.75 13.56 21.07
N TRP A 6 -16.46 13.11 22.12
CA TRP A 6 -16.08 11.96 22.94
C TRP A 6 -16.25 10.62 22.23
N VAL A 7 -16.99 10.56 21.13
CA VAL A 7 -17.11 9.37 20.28
C VAL A 7 -16.19 9.47 19.05
N ALA A 8 -16.21 10.60 18.36
CA ALA A 8 -15.44 10.77 17.12
C ALA A 8 -13.92 10.78 17.36
N LEU A 9 -13.45 11.44 18.42
CA LEU A 9 -12.00 11.51 18.68
C LEU A 9 -11.41 10.14 18.99
N PRO A 10 -11.95 9.33 19.92
CA PRO A 10 -11.43 7.98 20.13
C PRO A 10 -11.51 7.10 18.89
N LEU A 11 -12.58 7.20 18.10
CA LEU A 11 -12.73 6.44 16.87
C LEU A 11 -11.64 6.79 15.84
N VAL A 12 -11.37 8.08 15.63
CA VAL A 12 -10.32 8.54 14.72
C VAL A 12 -8.93 8.14 15.23
N VAL A 13 -8.66 8.30 16.51
CA VAL A 13 -7.38 7.89 17.12
C VAL A 13 -7.17 6.38 16.96
N PHE A 14 -8.20 5.58 17.25
CA PHE A 14 -8.15 4.13 17.07
C PHE A 14 -7.93 3.76 15.60
N TYR A 15 -8.65 4.39 14.68
CA TYR A 15 -8.49 4.15 13.25
C TYR A 15 -7.09 4.50 12.74
N CYS A 16 -6.55 5.65 13.14
CA CYS A 16 -5.19 6.04 12.81
C CYS A 16 -4.17 5.05 13.40
N GLY A 17 -4.31 4.67 14.66
CA GLY A 17 -3.44 3.68 15.31
C GLY A 17 -3.48 2.32 14.60
N TYR A 18 -4.69 1.82 14.31
CA TYR A 18 -4.90 0.59 13.55
C TYR A 18 -4.23 0.66 12.17
N SER A 19 -4.52 1.73 11.42
CA SER A 19 -4.00 1.93 10.06
C SER A 19 -2.48 2.03 10.04
N LEU A 20 -1.88 2.67 11.03
CA LEU A 20 -0.43 2.83 11.09
C LEU A 20 0.26 1.53 11.51
N LEU A 21 -0.33 0.72 12.38
CA LEU A 21 0.40 -0.37 13.04
C LEU A 21 0.04 -1.77 12.55
N TYR A 22 -1.12 -1.94 11.91
CA TYR A 22 -1.66 -3.26 11.63
C TYR A 22 -2.14 -3.41 10.18
N LEU A 23 -1.83 -4.58 9.62
CA LEU A 23 -2.36 -5.07 8.36
C LEU A 23 -2.82 -6.52 8.56
N ALA A 24 -4.08 -6.81 8.26
CA ALA A 24 -4.59 -8.18 8.32
C ALA A 24 -3.92 -9.06 7.25
N SER A 25 -3.62 -10.33 7.57
CA SER A 25 -2.95 -11.25 6.64
C SER A 25 -3.70 -11.45 5.33
N VAL A 26 -5.03 -11.38 5.35
CA VAL A 26 -5.86 -11.54 4.16
C VAL A 26 -5.60 -10.46 3.09
N HIS A 27 -5.06 -9.30 3.49
CA HIS A 27 -4.71 -8.20 2.57
C HIS A 27 -3.24 -8.20 2.17
N ALA A 28 -2.46 -9.21 2.56
CA ALA A 28 -1.06 -9.37 2.19
C ALA A 28 -0.86 -10.67 1.40
N LYS A 29 -0.18 -10.61 0.25
CA LYS A 29 0.11 -11.79 -0.57
C LYS A 29 0.93 -12.85 0.18
N SER A 30 1.77 -12.44 1.12
CA SER A 30 2.64 -13.33 1.89
C SER A 30 3.01 -12.73 3.25
N ALA A 31 3.52 -13.57 4.16
CA ALA A 31 3.97 -13.12 5.47
C ALA A 31 5.08 -12.03 5.42
N PRO A 32 6.09 -12.10 4.53
CA PRO A 32 7.05 -11.02 4.36
C PRO A 32 6.43 -9.67 3.99
N VAL A 33 5.49 -9.63 3.03
CA VAL A 33 4.80 -8.40 2.63
C VAL A 33 4.09 -7.77 3.84
N ARG A 34 3.45 -8.58 4.67
CA ARG A 34 2.83 -8.09 5.91
C ARG A 34 3.87 -7.60 6.92
N ALA A 35 4.99 -8.30 7.08
CA ALA A 35 6.04 -7.95 8.03
C ALA A 35 6.70 -6.60 7.70
N TYR A 36 6.82 -6.27 6.41
CA TYR A 36 7.37 -4.99 5.97
C TYR A 36 6.38 -3.82 6.02
N TYR A 37 5.09 -4.07 6.33
CA TYR A 37 4.06 -3.03 6.36
C TYR A 37 4.46 -1.80 7.18
N THR A 38 5.01 -1.98 8.38
CA THR A 38 5.41 -0.87 9.25
C THR A 38 6.66 -0.13 8.78
N SER A 39 7.29 -0.56 7.69
CA SER A 39 8.37 0.18 7.01
C SER A 39 7.87 1.07 5.87
N VAL A 40 6.61 0.92 5.45
CA VAL A 40 5.96 1.79 4.46
C VAL A 40 5.66 3.16 5.08
N HIS A 41 5.79 4.20 4.27
CA HIS A 41 5.51 5.57 4.70
C HIS A 41 4.12 5.70 5.37
N PRO A 42 3.99 6.39 6.53
CA PRO A 42 2.72 6.50 7.28
C PRO A 42 1.51 6.96 6.44
N LEU A 43 1.71 7.89 5.51
CA LEU A 43 0.64 8.37 4.62
C LEU A 43 0.11 7.28 3.68
N LEU A 44 1.01 6.46 3.11
CA LEU A 44 0.62 5.32 2.29
C LEU A 44 -0.16 4.29 3.11
N ARG A 45 0.27 4.01 4.35
CA ARG A 45 -0.46 3.10 5.26
C ARG A 45 -1.88 3.57 5.56
N LEU A 46 -2.08 4.86 5.83
CA LEU A 46 -3.41 5.45 6.03
C LEU A 46 -4.28 5.36 4.78
N ALA A 47 -3.73 5.67 3.61
CA ALA A 47 -4.44 5.57 2.34
C ALA A 47 -4.82 4.10 2.01
N LEU A 48 -3.89 3.17 2.21
CA LEU A 48 -4.12 1.73 2.04
C LEU A 48 -5.23 1.21 2.94
N SER A 49 -5.19 1.57 4.23
CA SER A 49 -6.19 1.13 5.20
C SER A 49 -7.58 1.66 4.85
N THR A 50 -7.64 2.89 4.33
CA THR A 50 -8.89 3.50 3.86
C THR A 50 -9.42 2.81 2.60
N ALA A 51 -8.54 2.51 1.65
CA ALA A 51 -8.91 1.77 0.44
C ALA A 51 -9.44 0.37 0.79
N ILE A 52 -8.76 -0.36 1.69
CA ILE A 52 -9.14 -1.70 2.16
C ILE A 52 -10.49 -1.68 2.88
N LEU A 53 -10.79 -0.62 3.63
CA LEU A 53 -12.08 -0.46 4.32
C LEU A 53 -13.25 -0.45 3.33
N VAL A 54 -13.06 0.18 2.17
CA VAL A 54 -14.05 0.30 1.08
C VAL A 54 -14.05 -0.94 0.18
N ASP A 55 -12.87 -1.47 -0.13
CA ASP A 55 -12.69 -2.63 -1.01
C ASP A 55 -11.89 -3.72 -0.32
N ARG A 56 -12.61 -4.65 0.30
CA ARG A 56 -12.03 -5.75 1.10
C ARG A 56 -11.27 -6.78 0.28
N ASP A 57 -11.39 -6.74 -1.05
CA ASP A 57 -10.63 -7.65 -1.90
C ASP A 57 -9.21 -7.13 -2.16
N ILE A 58 -8.86 -5.90 -1.75
CA ILE A 58 -7.53 -5.34 -1.98
C ILE A 58 -6.47 -6.27 -1.38
N LEU A 59 -5.48 -6.60 -2.21
CA LEU A 59 -4.35 -7.43 -1.86
C LEU A 59 -3.06 -6.71 -2.21
N ILE A 60 -2.25 -6.46 -1.18
CA ILE A 60 -0.93 -5.89 -1.31
C ILE A 60 0.02 -7.02 -1.72
N THR A 61 0.66 -6.85 -2.87
CA THR A 61 1.58 -7.83 -3.45
C THR A 61 3.04 -7.52 -3.18
N ASP A 62 3.35 -6.26 -2.89
CA ASP A 62 4.68 -5.80 -2.52
C ASP A 62 4.60 -4.52 -1.67
N THR A 63 5.52 -4.38 -0.72
CA THR A 63 5.63 -3.24 0.22
C THR A 63 7.06 -2.77 0.42
N GLY A 64 8.04 -3.53 -0.09
CA GLY A 64 9.44 -3.31 0.25
C GLY A 64 10.32 -4.38 -0.37
N ARG A 65 11.45 -3.96 -0.93
CA ARG A 65 12.45 -4.85 -1.56
C ARG A 65 13.83 -4.64 -0.95
N GLN A 66 14.65 -5.67 -1.06
CA GLN A 66 16.11 -5.58 -0.99
C GLN A 66 16.68 -5.76 -2.41
N PRO A 67 17.93 -5.30 -2.68
CA PRO A 67 18.59 -5.54 -3.96
C PRO A 67 18.56 -7.01 -4.39
N ASP A 68 18.86 -7.93 -3.48
CA ASP A 68 18.83 -9.37 -3.71
C ASP A 68 17.47 -9.91 -4.17
N ASP A 69 16.36 -9.22 -3.85
CA ASP A 69 15.02 -9.65 -4.27
C ASP A 69 14.82 -9.50 -5.79
N TYR A 70 15.49 -8.53 -6.44
CA TYR A 70 15.48 -8.41 -7.90
C TYR A 70 16.17 -9.60 -8.57
N GLY A 71 17.32 -10.02 -8.02
CA GLY A 71 18.03 -11.22 -8.48
C GLY A 71 17.17 -12.47 -8.37
N ARG A 72 16.45 -12.64 -7.26
CA ARG A 72 15.49 -13.75 -7.07
C ARG A 72 14.30 -13.71 -8.05
N MET A 73 13.94 -12.53 -8.54
CA MET A 73 12.92 -12.33 -9.56
C MET A 73 13.44 -12.46 -11.00
N GLY A 74 14.75 -12.65 -11.20
CA GLY A 74 15.38 -12.64 -12.51
C GLY A 74 15.34 -11.27 -13.20
N LEU A 75 15.22 -10.19 -12.41
CA LEU A 75 15.17 -8.81 -12.89
C LEU A 75 16.50 -8.10 -12.59
N PRO A 76 16.93 -7.15 -13.45
CA PRO A 76 18.07 -6.30 -13.12
C PRO A 76 17.75 -5.46 -11.89
N GLU A 77 18.74 -5.31 -11.02
CA GLU A 77 18.62 -4.44 -9.85
C GLU A 77 18.38 -2.99 -10.28
N SER A 78 17.43 -2.33 -9.62
CA SER A 78 17.20 -0.89 -9.79
C SER A 78 17.65 -0.15 -8.54
N LEU A 79 18.77 0.57 -8.64
CA LEU A 79 19.29 1.42 -7.56
C LEU A 79 18.36 2.58 -7.15
N ARG A 80 17.32 2.85 -7.96
CA ARG A 80 16.36 3.94 -7.74
C ARG A 80 14.95 3.42 -7.41
N SER A 81 14.83 2.17 -6.98
CA SER A 81 13.54 1.59 -6.63
C SER A 81 12.94 2.30 -5.41
N ARG A 82 11.70 2.77 -5.53
CA ARG A 82 10.93 3.35 -4.41
C ARG A 82 10.38 2.29 -3.45
N HIS A 83 10.51 1.01 -3.81
CA HIS A 83 10.34 -0.12 -2.90
C HIS A 83 11.54 -0.31 -1.96
N TYR A 84 12.65 0.39 -2.17
CA TYR A 84 13.72 0.44 -1.18
C TYR A 84 13.39 1.45 -0.10
N ARG A 85 13.97 1.22 1.08
CA ARG A 85 13.93 2.21 2.15
C ARG A 85 14.74 3.44 1.71
N GLY A 86 14.09 4.59 1.62
CA GLY A 86 14.70 5.87 1.29
C GLY A 86 15.58 6.42 2.40
N ALA A 87 16.15 7.60 2.16
CA ALA A 87 17.01 8.29 3.13
C ALA A 87 16.27 8.72 4.41
N ASP A 88 14.95 8.90 4.34
CA ASP A 88 14.08 9.23 5.47
C ASP A 88 13.66 8.00 6.30
N GLY A 89 14.12 6.81 5.90
CA GLY A 89 13.89 5.58 6.62
C GLY A 89 12.58 4.87 6.26
N TRP A 90 11.85 5.31 5.25
CA TRP A 90 10.58 4.71 4.82
C TRP A 90 10.65 4.09 3.42
N VAL A 91 9.81 3.10 3.16
CA VAL A 91 9.49 2.64 1.81
C VAL A 91 8.37 3.50 1.24
N HIS A 92 8.57 3.96 0.01
CA HIS A 92 7.73 4.97 -0.64
C HIS A 92 6.81 4.40 -1.70
N ALA A 93 6.81 3.08 -1.89
CA ALA A 93 5.95 2.43 -2.86
C ALA A 93 5.32 1.14 -2.32
N VAL A 94 4.17 0.80 -2.90
CA VAL A 94 3.48 -0.48 -2.72
C VAL A 94 2.90 -0.95 -4.05
N ASP A 95 2.81 -2.26 -4.22
CA ASP A 95 2.14 -2.87 -5.37
C ASP A 95 0.83 -3.51 -4.92
N LEU A 96 -0.26 -3.25 -5.66
CA LEU A 96 -1.59 -3.79 -5.41
C LEU A 96 -2.01 -4.72 -6.55
N ARG A 97 -2.55 -5.90 -6.23
CA ARG A 97 -3.05 -6.82 -7.26
C ARG A 97 -4.16 -6.17 -8.08
N THR A 98 -4.04 -6.23 -9.41
CA THR A 98 -5.10 -5.87 -10.37
C THR A 98 -5.63 -7.08 -11.13
N ALA A 99 -4.83 -8.15 -11.22
CA ALA A 99 -5.23 -9.42 -11.82
C ALA A 99 -6.49 -10.00 -11.16
N GLY A 100 -7.44 -10.46 -11.99
CA GLY A 100 -8.71 -11.05 -11.54
C GLY A 100 -9.72 -10.04 -10.99
N ARG A 101 -9.44 -8.74 -11.07
CA ARG A 101 -10.35 -7.66 -10.66
C ARG A 101 -10.97 -6.99 -11.88
N GLY A 102 -12.22 -6.55 -11.74
CA GLY A 102 -12.91 -5.82 -12.81
C GLY A 102 -12.26 -4.48 -13.13
N THR A 103 -12.32 -4.06 -14.40
CA THR A 103 -11.71 -2.81 -14.89
C THR A 103 -12.17 -1.59 -14.10
N LEU A 104 -13.46 -1.50 -13.76
CA LEU A 104 -14.00 -0.38 -12.99
C LEU A 104 -13.40 -0.34 -11.57
N LYS A 105 -13.29 -1.48 -10.89
CA LYS A 105 -12.63 -1.54 -9.56
C LYS A 105 -11.19 -1.07 -9.64
N ASN A 106 -10.43 -1.59 -10.61
CA ASN A 106 -9.02 -1.20 -10.79
C ASN A 106 -8.87 0.30 -11.07
N TRP A 107 -9.74 0.84 -11.93
CA TRP A 107 -9.75 2.27 -12.24
C TRP A 107 -10.13 3.12 -11.02
N SER A 108 -11.14 2.74 -10.24
CA SER A 108 -11.55 3.45 -9.02
C SER A 108 -10.47 3.46 -7.95
N VAL A 109 -9.77 2.33 -7.75
CA VAL A 109 -8.64 2.25 -6.82
C VAL A 109 -7.49 3.14 -7.29
N GLN A 110 -7.16 3.11 -8.59
CA GLN A 110 -6.15 3.99 -9.15
C GLN A 110 -6.51 5.47 -8.97
N LEU A 111 -7.74 5.85 -9.31
CA LEU A 111 -8.25 7.21 -9.14
C LEU A 111 -8.20 7.66 -7.69
N TYR A 112 -8.56 6.78 -6.75
CA TYR A 112 -8.49 7.06 -5.31
C TYR A 112 -7.07 7.46 -4.88
N PHE A 113 -6.07 6.62 -5.16
CA PHE A 113 -4.69 6.94 -4.78
C PHE A 113 -4.16 8.19 -5.49
N TRP A 114 -4.47 8.36 -6.77
CA TRP A 114 -4.13 9.57 -7.51
C TRP A 114 -4.74 10.83 -6.86
N SER A 115 -6.02 10.79 -6.46
CA SER A 115 -6.70 11.92 -5.80
C SER A 115 -6.12 12.26 -4.43
N MET A 116 -5.50 11.29 -3.75
CA MET A 116 -4.80 11.48 -2.48
C MET A 116 -3.38 12.06 -2.67
N GLY A 117 -2.95 12.29 -3.93
CA GLY A 117 -1.65 12.87 -4.27
C GLY A 117 -0.53 11.86 -4.48
N PHE A 118 -0.85 10.56 -4.62
CA PHE A 118 0.14 9.53 -4.96
C PHE A 118 0.28 9.38 -6.48
N ASP A 119 1.49 9.05 -6.92
CA ASP A 119 1.70 8.60 -8.28
C ASP A 119 1.24 7.15 -8.41
N THR A 120 0.58 6.85 -9.53
CA THR A 120 0.03 5.52 -9.79
C THR A 120 0.38 5.06 -11.18
N LYS A 121 0.87 3.83 -11.29
CA LYS A 121 1.22 3.21 -12.57
C LYS A 121 0.78 1.77 -12.59
N ARG A 122 -0.13 1.41 -13.49
CA ARG A 122 -0.46 0.01 -13.71
C ARG A 122 0.61 -0.63 -14.59
N HIS A 123 1.15 -1.73 -14.12
CA HIS A 123 2.04 -2.58 -14.90
C HIS A 123 1.24 -3.77 -15.43
N VAL A 124 1.26 -3.95 -16.75
CA VAL A 124 0.70 -5.12 -17.43
C VAL A 124 1.89 -5.84 -18.07
N GLY A 125 2.26 -7.00 -17.55
CA GLY A 125 3.50 -7.70 -17.90
C GLY A 125 3.77 -8.90 -16.99
N THR A 126 4.98 -9.00 -16.42
CA THR A 126 5.43 -10.10 -15.54
C THR A 126 4.49 -10.36 -14.36
N ALA A 127 3.80 -9.32 -13.88
CA ALA A 127 2.66 -9.43 -12.98
C ALA A 127 1.72 -8.23 -13.22
N ASP A 128 0.40 -8.46 -13.36
CA ASP A 128 -0.59 -7.38 -13.43
C ASP A 128 -0.85 -6.82 -12.02
N HIS A 129 -0.32 -5.63 -11.78
CA HIS A 129 -0.46 -4.90 -10.53
C HIS A 129 -0.52 -3.38 -10.76
N LEU A 130 -1.07 -2.67 -9.78
CA LEU A 130 -1.04 -1.23 -9.66
C LEU A 130 0.10 -0.85 -8.71
N HIS A 131 1.11 -0.18 -9.23
CA HIS A 131 2.14 0.49 -8.45
C HIS A 131 1.59 1.80 -7.92
N VAL A 132 1.77 2.06 -6.63
CA VAL A 132 1.40 3.31 -5.96
C VAL A 132 2.62 3.82 -5.21
N GLU A 133 3.01 5.06 -5.46
CA GLU A 133 4.18 5.66 -4.83
C GLU A 133 3.94 7.08 -4.32
N LEU A 134 4.66 7.44 -3.26
CA LEU A 134 4.74 8.78 -2.70
C LEU A 134 6.05 9.39 -3.17
N ASN A 135 6.02 10.59 -3.77
CA ASN A 135 7.22 11.34 -4.21
C ASN A 135 7.98 12.02 -3.07
#